data_AF-A0A8H7FGD3-F1
#
_entry.id   AF-A0A8H7FGD3-F1
#
_cell.length_a   1.000
_cell.length_b   1.000
_cell.length_c   1.000
_cell.angle_alpha   90.00
_cell.angle_beta   90.00
_cell.angle_gamma   90.00
#
_symmetry.space_group_name_H-M   'P 1'
#
loop_
_entity.id
_entity.type
_entity.pdbx_description
1 polymer ?
#
loop_
_entity_poly.entity_id
_entity_poly.type
_entity_poly.pdbx_seq_one_letter_code
_entity_poly.pdbx_strand_id
1 'polypeptide(L)'
;MRPLATYRWEDVDTFAILTPRFDHGPYGKNSKQITCAVITNSRAHLSARPFRLFSVSLLIFGSHFCVAISDSAGTALSPAQHLWDDLDMLVRIVWRLTHELGPVDLGQDVDPTARELNEHSVSASQAGNIGSYEEHPGVPHPFPVYEASMGQGDRRWHTRGRPIRSSLSEYLPARASELWHVLDPDSGKVVALKNRLEERCP
;
A
#
# COMPACT_ATOMS: atom_id res chain seq x y z
N MET A 1 -21.75 19.42 5.37
CA MET A 1 -20.84 18.51 6.10
C MET A 1 -20.88 17.16 5.39
N ARG A 2 -19.78 16.72 4.76
CA ARG A 2 -19.67 15.32 4.36
C ARG A 2 -19.54 14.48 5.65
N PRO A 3 -20.21 13.32 5.76
CA PRO A 3 -20.01 12.46 6.90
C PRO A 3 -18.54 12.09 6.99
N LEU A 4 -17.98 12.05 8.20
CA LEU A 4 -16.66 11.49 8.46
C LEU A 4 -16.75 10.02 8.05
N ALA A 5 -16.31 9.71 6.83
CA ALA A 5 -16.15 8.34 6.39
C ALA A 5 -15.25 7.65 7.42
N THR A 6 -15.66 6.49 7.91
CA THR A 6 -14.86 5.65 8.78
C THR A 6 -13.68 5.14 7.95
N TYR A 7 -12.61 5.93 7.86
CA TYR A 7 -11.39 5.51 7.21
C TYR A 7 -10.86 4.29 7.93
N ARG A 8 -10.77 3.15 7.24
CA ARG A 8 -10.05 2.00 7.77
C ARG A 8 -8.56 2.28 7.60
N TRP A 9 -7.72 1.71 8.45
CA TRP A 9 -6.27 1.86 8.36
C TRP A 9 -5.71 1.41 7.00
N GLU A 10 -6.43 0.51 6.32
CA GLU A 10 -6.19 0.00 4.97
C GLU A 10 -6.32 1.11 3.90
N ASP A 11 -7.12 2.15 4.18
CA ASP A 11 -7.43 3.25 3.28
C ASP A 11 -6.45 4.43 3.40
N VAL A 12 -5.45 4.33 4.28
CA VAL A 12 -4.51 5.44 4.52
C VAL A 12 -3.30 5.33 3.59
N ASP A 13 -2.94 6.42 2.91
CA ASP A 13 -1.86 6.43 1.92
C ASP A 13 -0.46 6.46 2.55
N THR A 14 -0.36 6.84 3.82
CA THR A 14 0.86 6.94 4.62
C THR A 14 0.52 6.72 6.10
N PHE A 15 1.52 6.49 6.96
CA PHE A 15 1.28 6.44 8.41
C PHE A 15 2.38 7.18 9.17
N ALA A 16 2.08 7.52 10.42
CA ALA A 16 3.02 8.17 11.32
C ALA A 16 3.28 7.32 12.57
N ILE A 17 4.54 7.24 12.99
CA ILE A 17 4.94 6.65 14.27
C ILE A 17 5.34 7.78 15.21
N LEU A 18 4.71 7.82 16.38
CA LEU A 18 4.98 8.83 17.39
C LEU A 18 5.62 8.19 18.61
N THR A 19 6.77 8.71 19.03
CA THR A 19 7.41 8.33 20.30
C THR A 19 7.72 9.59 21.12
N PRO A 20 7.53 9.54 22.46
CA PRO A 20 7.63 10.75 23.29
C PRO A 20 9.07 11.22 23.52
N ARG A 21 10.09 10.42 23.17
CA ARG A 21 11.49 10.70 23.54
C ARG A 21 12.43 10.52 22.35
N PHE A 22 13.48 11.34 22.31
CA PHE A 22 14.49 11.27 21.26
C PHE A 22 15.30 9.96 21.28
N ASP A 23 15.62 9.45 22.47
CA ASP A 23 16.32 8.16 22.66
C ASP A 23 15.49 6.95 22.21
N HIS A 24 14.17 7.15 22.04
CA HIS A 24 13.23 6.20 21.45
C HIS A 24 12.99 6.46 19.95
N GLY A 25 13.83 7.27 19.30
CA GLY A 25 13.83 7.46 17.85
C GLY A 25 14.78 6.50 17.13
N PRO A 26 14.81 6.54 15.78
CA PRO A 26 15.67 5.68 14.98
C PRO A 26 17.17 5.99 15.14
N TYR A 27 17.51 7.14 15.73
CA TYR A 27 18.88 7.56 16.03
C TYR A 27 19.27 7.35 17.51
N GLY A 28 18.34 6.81 18.31
CA GLY A 28 18.52 6.61 19.74
C GLY A 28 18.97 5.19 20.12
N LYS A 29 18.93 4.89 21.43
CA LYS A 29 19.29 3.57 21.98
C LYS A 29 18.33 2.47 21.52
N ASN A 30 17.09 2.83 21.19
CA ASN A 30 16.05 1.91 20.72
C ASN A 30 15.92 1.88 19.19
N SER A 31 16.95 2.31 18.45
CA SER A 31 16.95 2.37 16.98
C SER A 31 16.46 1.08 16.34
N LYS A 32 16.99 -0.08 16.78
CA LYS A 32 16.57 -1.39 16.26
C LYS A 32 15.08 -1.66 16.44
N GLN A 33 14.52 -1.35 17.61
CA GLN A 33 13.10 -1.58 17.90
C GLN A 33 12.21 -0.69 17.04
N ILE A 34 12.58 0.58 16.89
CA ILE A 34 11.82 1.52 16.06
C ILE A 34 11.93 1.18 14.58
N THR A 35 13.12 0.87 14.07
CA THR A 35 13.28 0.45 12.69
C THR A 35 12.50 -0.84 12.42
N CYS A 36 12.51 -1.81 13.34
CA CYS A 36 11.64 -2.99 13.23
C CYS A 36 10.16 -2.61 13.19
N ALA A 37 9.70 -1.70 14.06
CA ALA A 37 8.31 -1.24 14.04
C ALA A 37 7.95 -0.56 12.72
N VAL A 38 8.82 0.30 12.17
CA VAL A 38 8.62 0.96 10.87
C VAL A 38 8.52 -0.07 9.76
N ILE A 39 9.42 -1.06 9.72
CA ILE A 39 9.40 -2.15 8.73
C ILE A 39 8.09 -2.93 8.85
N THR A 40 7.71 -3.35 10.06
CA THR A 40 6.47 -4.12 10.27
C THR A 40 5.23 -3.35 9.82
N ASN A 41 5.11 -2.08 10.18
CA ASN A 41 3.98 -1.25 9.74
C ASN A 41 4.01 -0.98 8.23
N SER A 42 5.19 -0.77 7.65
CA SER A 42 5.33 -0.61 6.19
C SER A 42 4.93 -1.86 5.44
N ARG A 43 5.27 -3.04 5.98
CA ARG A 43 4.85 -4.32 5.40
C ARG A 43 3.35 -4.52 5.50
N ALA A 44 2.74 -4.14 6.62
CA ALA A 44 1.28 -4.16 6.77
C ALA A 44 0.62 -3.23 5.75
N HIS A 45 1.15 -2.01 5.59
CA HIS A 45 0.69 -1.02 4.62
C HIS A 45 0.80 -1.53 3.17
N LEU A 46 1.97 -2.04 2.78
CA LEU A 46 2.20 -2.64 1.45
C LEU A 46 1.32 -3.88 1.21
N SER A 47 1.00 -4.66 2.24
CA SER A 47 0.12 -5.83 2.11
C SER A 47 -1.38 -5.51 2.05
N ALA A 48 -1.75 -4.25 2.30
CA ALA A 48 -3.10 -3.75 2.13
C ALA A 48 -3.27 -3.02 0.79
N ARG A 49 -2.17 -2.72 0.09
CA ARG A 49 -2.15 -1.90 -1.13
C ARG A 49 -1.42 -2.65 -2.25
N PRO A 50 -2.17 -3.36 -3.11
CA PRO A 50 -1.61 -4.04 -4.27
C PRO A 50 -0.82 -3.06 -5.14
N PHE A 51 0.31 -3.52 -5.67
CA PHE A 51 1.11 -2.77 -6.64
C PHE A 51 1.75 -1.49 -6.10
N ARG A 52 1.86 -1.35 -4.77
CA ARG A 52 2.82 -0.40 -4.17
C ARG A 52 4.20 -1.03 -4.03
N LEU A 53 5.21 -0.32 -4.51
CA LEU A 53 6.62 -0.69 -4.48
C LEU A 53 7.27 -0.32 -3.14
N PHE A 54 6.84 0.79 -2.54
CA PHE A 54 7.34 1.27 -1.26
C PHE A 54 6.23 1.97 -0.46
N SER A 55 6.48 2.10 0.85
CA SER A 55 5.66 2.84 1.80
C SER A 55 6.45 4.02 2.34
N VAL A 56 5.80 5.18 2.43
CA VAL A 56 6.37 6.39 3.06
C VAL A 56 5.76 6.58 4.44
N SER A 57 6.62 6.81 5.44
CA SER A 57 6.20 6.97 6.84
C SER A 57 6.85 8.19 7.47
N LEU A 58 6.10 8.92 8.29
CA LEU A 58 6.62 10.03 9.09
C LEU A 58 6.91 9.55 10.52
N LEU A 59 8.12 9.76 11.01
CA LEU A 59 8.50 9.44 12.39
C LEU A 59 8.65 10.72 13.17
N ILE A 60 7.94 10.85 14.29
CA ILE A 60 8.09 11.97 15.23
C ILE A 60 8.55 11.39 16.56
N PHE A 61 9.71 11.83 17.06
CA PHE A 61 10.35 11.29 18.25
C PHE A 61 10.95 12.40 19.13
N GLY A 62 10.37 12.60 20.31
CA GLY A 62 10.70 13.75 21.16
C GLY A 62 10.46 15.07 20.42
N SER A 63 11.48 15.92 20.32
CA SER A 63 11.43 17.18 19.56
C SER A 63 11.97 17.06 18.13
N HIS A 64 12.07 15.84 17.59
CA HIS A 64 12.64 15.62 16.26
C HIS A 64 11.68 14.83 15.36
N PHE A 65 11.90 14.92 14.05
CA PHE A 65 11.18 14.12 13.08
C PHE A 65 12.11 13.66 11.94
N CYS A 66 11.71 12.58 11.26
CA CYS A 66 12.32 12.16 10.00
C CYS A 66 11.30 11.41 9.13
N VAL A 67 11.61 11.26 7.85
CA VAL A 67 10.83 10.48 6.91
C VAL A 67 11.52 9.13 6.68
N ALA A 68 10.73 8.08 6.62
CA ALA A 68 11.16 6.74 6.23
C ALA A 68 10.55 6.36 4.89
N ILE A 69 11.35 5.73 4.03
CA ILE A 69 10.88 5.01 2.84
C ILE A 69 11.22 3.55 3.07
N SER A 70 10.23 2.68 3.00
CA SER A 70 10.41 1.25 3.24
C SER A 70 9.88 0.43 2.07
N ASP A 71 10.63 -0.58 1.68
CA ASP A 71 10.31 -1.52 0.59
C ASP A 71 10.64 -2.97 1.02
N SER A 72 10.76 -3.87 0.06
CA SER A 72 11.16 -5.26 0.31
C SER A 72 12.62 -5.42 0.77
N ALA A 73 13.49 -4.45 0.49
CA ALA A 73 14.91 -4.49 0.82
C ALA A 73 15.21 -3.90 2.20
N GLY A 74 14.34 -3.04 2.72
CA GLY A 74 14.45 -2.51 4.08
C GLY A 74 13.82 -1.13 4.23
N THR A 75 14.46 -0.28 5.04
CA THR A 75 14.00 1.09 5.30
C THR A 75 15.17 2.06 5.20
N ALA A 76 15.01 3.09 4.37
CA ALA A 76 15.87 4.26 4.33
C ALA A 76 15.27 5.38 5.17
N LEU A 77 16.10 6.09 5.94
CA LEU A 77 15.69 7.18 6.83
C LEU A 77 16.35 8.50 6.41
N SER A 78 15.57 9.57 6.30
CA SER A 78 16.11 10.92 6.16
C SER A 78 16.78 11.39 7.45
N PRO A 79 17.78 12.30 7.40
CA PRO A 79 18.33 12.90 8.62
C PRO A 79 17.25 13.47 9.55
N ALA A 80 17.45 13.33 10.86
CA ALA A 80 16.57 13.91 11.86
C ALA A 80 16.57 15.45 11.76
N GLN A 81 15.38 16.04 11.72
CA GLN A 81 15.14 17.48 11.77
C GLN A 81 14.55 17.84 13.13
N HIS A 82 14.77 19.07 13.59
CA HIS A 82 14.22 19.54 14.86
C HIS A 82 12.84 20.17 14.63
N LEU A 83 11.82 19.73 15.37
CA LEU A 83 10.43 20.09 15.12
C LEU A 83 10.17 21.60 15.26
N TRP A 84 10.88 22.25 16.19
CA TRP A 84 10.70 23.67 16.48
C TRP A 84 11.50 24.58 15.55
N ASP A 85 12.67 24.11 15.09
CA ASP A 85 13.53 24.90 14.19
C ASP A 85 13.12 24.70 12.72
N ASP A 86 12.63 23.50 12.38
CA ASP A 86 12.31 23.08 11.01
C ASP A 86 10.79 22.85 10.82
N LEU A 87 9.94 23.59 11.54
CA LEU A 87 8.49 23.43 11.48
C LEU A 87 7.93 23.58 10.05
N ASP A 88 8.48 24.52 9.28
CA ASP A 88 8.11 24.73 7.88
C ASP A 88 8.35 23.48 7.03
N MET A 89 9.43 22.75 7.30
CA MET A 89 9.75 21.49 6.62
C MET A 89 8.74 20.40 6.99
N LEU A 90 8.40 20.29 8.27
CA LEU A 90 7.38 19.34 8.74
C LEU A 90 6.03 19.59 8.07
N VAL A 91 5.58 20.85 8.03
CA VAL A 91 4.33 21.24 7.38
C VAL A 91 4.36 20.90 5.89
N ARG A 92 5.47 21.18 5.19
CA ARG A 92 5.62 20.83 3.77
C ARG A 92 5.57 19.33 3.53
N ILE A 93 6.20 18.53 4.40
CA ILE A 93 6.16 17.07 4.30
C ILE A 93 4.74 16.56 4.47
N VAL A 94 4.04 16.98 5.54
CA VAL A 94 2.66 16.57 5.80
C VAL A 94 1.75 16.99 4.64
N TRP A 95 1.87 18.24 4.17
CA TRP A 95 1.12 18.74 3.03
C TRP A 95 1.37 17.92 1.77
N ARG A 96 2.63 17.60 1.46
CA ARG A 96 2.98 16.79 0.30
C ARG A 96 2.38 15.40 0.37
N LEU A 97 2.56 14.71 1.49
CA LEU A 97 2.06 13.35 1.68
C LEU A 97 0.53 13.25 1.66
N THR A 98 -0.19 14.34 1.93
CA THR A 98 -1.66 14.33 2.07
C THR A 98 -2.40 15.03 0.92
N HIS A 99 -1.76 15.95 0.20
CA HIS A 99 -2.44 16.80 -0.79
C HIS A 99 -1.71 16.93 -2.14
N GLU A 100 -0.39 16.81 -2.20
CA GLU A 100 0.39 17.09 -3.42
C GLU A 100 0.81 15.81 -4.16
N LEU A 101 1.27 14.80 -3.42
CA LEU A 101 1.82 13.58 -4.01
C LEU A 101 0.70 12.66 -4.50
N GLY A 102 0.80 12.27 -5.77
CA GLY A 102 -0.12 11.31 -6.37
C GLY A 102 0.22 9.86 -5.98
N PRO A 103 -0.63 8.90 -6.35
CA PRO A 103 -0.39 7.48 -6.05
C PRO A 103 0.96 6.96 -6.57
N VAL A 104 1.39 7.42 -7.75
CA VAL A 104 2.70 7.07 -8.35
C VAL A 104 3.86 7.59 -7.49
N ASP A 105 3.78 8.84 -7.05
CA ASP A 105 4.80 9.42 -6.17
C ASP A 105 4.87 8.72 -4.81
N LEU A 106 3.74 8.11 -4.39
CA LEU A 106 3.61 7.30 -3.17
C LEU A 106 3.87 5.81 -3.41
N GLY A 107 4.49 5.48 -4.55
CA GLY A 107 5.05 4.16 -4.83
C GLY A 107 4.14 3.23 -5.64
N GLN A 108 3.04 3.71 -6.22
CA GLN A 108 2.29 2.90 -7.18
C GLN A 108 3.13 2.64 -8.44
N ASP A 109 3.20 1.38 -8.85
CA ASP A 109 3.90 0.96 -10.07
C ASP A 109 3.29 1.63 -11.33
N VAL A 110 4.17 2.11 -12.21
CA VAL A 110 3.84 2.83 -13.46
C VAL A 110 3.79 1.89 -14.66
N ASP A 111 4.55 0.79 -14.62
CA ASP A 111 4.48 -0.25 -15.66
C ASP A 111 3.29 -1.16 -15.33
N PRO A 112 2.25 -1.27 -16.19
CA PRO A 112 0.96 -1.81 -15.79
C PRO A 112 0.98 -3.34 -15.81
N THR A 113 1.79 -3.93 -14.92
CA THR A 113 1.55 -5.28 -14.42
C THR A 113 0.22 -5.29 -13.67
N ALA A 114 -0.24 -4.17 -13.11
CA ALA A 114 -1.65 -3.96 -12.84
C ALA A 114 -2.09 -2.49 -12.74
N ARG A 115 -3.36 -2.22 -13.05
CA ARG A 115 -4.03 -0.93 -12.85
C ARG A 115 -5.33 -1.09 -12.08
N GLU A 116 -5.68 -0.10 -11.27
CA GLU A 116 -7.01 -0.02 -10.68
C GLU A 116 -8.05 0.33 -11.75
N LEU A 117 -9.18 -0.38 -11.75
CA LEU A 117 -10.34 -0.10 -12.59
C LEU A 117 -11.33 0.74 -11.79
N ASN A 118 -11.69 1.92 -12.31
CA ASN A 118 -12.74 2.74 -11.72
C ASN A 118 -14.09 2.00 -11.73
N GLU A 119 -14.97 2.29 -10.77
CA GLU A 119 -16.30 1.65 -10.63
C GLU A 119 -17.12 1.70 -11.94
N HIS A 120 -16.98 2.77 -12.73
CA HIS A 120 -17.64 2.94 -14.02
C HIS A 120 -17.11 2.03 -15.14
N SER A 121 -15.89 1.51 -15.01
CA SER A 121 -15.30 0.55 -15.95
C SER A 121 -15.74 -0.88 -15.69
N VAL A 122 -16.17 -1.19 -14.46
CA VAL A 122 -16.59 -2.54 -14.04
C VAL A 122 -18.03 -2.84 -14.47
N SER A 123 -18.85 -1.80 -14.66
CA SER A 123 -20.27 -1.93 -15.03
C SER A 123 -20.52 -2.49 -16.45
N ALA A 124 -19.53 -2.49 -17.33
CA ALA A 124 -19.69 -2.90 -18.73
C ALA A 124 -19.21 -4.32 -19.04
N SER A 125 -18.31 -4.91 -18.24
CA SER A 125 -17.61 -6.16 -18.59
C SER A 125 -18.03 -7.39 -17.79
N GLN A 126 -18.84 -7.27 -16.74
CA GLN A 126 -19.09 -8.41 -15.83
C GLN A 126 -20.54 -8.61 -15.34
N ALA A 127 -21.56 -8.07 -16.02
CA ALA A 127 -22.97 -8.25 -15.63
C ALA A 127 -23.53 -9.70 -15.76
N GLY A 128 -22.70 -10.70 -16.08
CA GLY A 128 -23.17 -12.04 -16.42
C GLY A 128 -22.59 -13.22 -15.64
N ASN A 129 -21.48 -13.09 -14.89
CA ASN A 129 -20.76 -14.29 -14.41
C ASN A 129 -20.01 -14.15 -13.06
N ILE A 130 -20.24 -13.09 -12.27
CA ILE A 130 -19.53 -12.92 -10.98
C ILE A 130 -20.18 -13.76 -9.86
N GLY A 131 -20.09 -15.09 -9.96
CA GLY A 131 -20.31 -16.08 -8.87
C GLY A 131 -21.23 -15.59 -7.75
N SER A 132 -20.88 -15.65 -6.47
CA SER A 132 -21.77 -15.13 -5.43
C SER A 132 -20.95 -14.60 -4.26
N TYR A 133 -20.92 -13.28 -4.16
CA TYR A 133 -21.09 -12.59 -2.88
C TYR A 133 -22.46 -11.94 -3.05
N GLU A 134 -23.33 -11.91 -2.03
CA GLU A 134 -24.67 -11.36 -2.16
C GLU A 134 -24.62 -9.92 -2.72
N GLU A 135 -24.77 -9.81 -4.03
CA GLU A 135 -24.80 -8.56 -4.77
C GLU A 135 -26.17 -7.95 -4.48
N HIS A 136 -26.21 -7.04 -3.50
CA HIS A 136 -27.30 -6.07 -3.47
C HIS A 136 -27.06 -5.10 -4.63
N PRO A 137 -27.91 -5.11 -5.67
CA PRO A 137 -27.77 -4.18 -6.78
C PRO A 137 -27.81 -2.74 -6.26
N GLY A 138 -26.73 -2.00 -6.47
CA GLY A 138 -26.60 -0.60 -6.05
C GLY A 138 -25.69 -0.33 -4.83
N VAL A 139 -25.07 -1.37 -4.24
CA VAL A 139 -24.05 -1.16 -3.20
C VAL A 139 -22.66 -1.24 -3.83
N PRO A 140 -21.84 -0.16 -3.78
CA PRO A 140 -20.47 -0.18 -4.28
C PRO A 140 -19.68 -1.33 -3.65
N HIS A 141 -18.92 -2.06 -4.47
CA HIS A 141 -18.07 -3.13 -3.96
C HIS A 141 -17.02 -2.49 -3.03
N PRO A 142 -16.88 -2.92 -1.76
CA PRO A 142 -16.03 -2.23 -0.78
C PRO A 142 -14.52 -2.40 -1.04
N PHE A 143 -14.15 -3.01 -2.16
CA PHE A 143 -12.77 -3.31 -2.52
C PHE A 143 -12.52 -2.90 -3.97
N PRO A 144 -11.42 -2.18 -4.25
CA PRO A 144 -11.05 -1.81 -5.61
C PRO A 144 -10.78 -3.04 -6.48
N VAL A 145 -11.17 -2.96 -7.75
CA VAL A 145 -10.90 -3.99 -8.75
C VAL A 145 -9.63 -3.60 -9.49
N TYR A 146 -8.67 -4.52 -9.58
CA TYR A 146 -7.42 -4.31 -10.30
C TYR A 146 -7.39 -5.19 -11.55
N GLU A 147 -7.02 -4.60 -12.68
CA GLU A 147 -6.66 -5.32 -13.90
C GLU A 147 -5.16 -5.58 -13.90
N ALA A 148 -4.75 -6.85 -13.83
CA ALA A 148 -3.36 -7.28 -13.89
C ALA A 148 -2.99 -7.84 -15.28
N SER A 149 -1.76 -7.58 -15.73
CA SER A 149 -1.09 -8.23 -16.86
C SER A 149 0.17 -8.93 -16.35
N MET A 150 0.53 -10.09 -16.91
CA MET A 150 1.64 -10.92 -16.44
C MET A 150 2.57 -11.21 -17.62
N GLY A 151 3.50 -10.28 -17.90
CA GLY A 151 4.57 -10.47 -18.88
C GLY A 151 4.12 -10.42 -20.35
N GLN A 152 4.90 -11.07 -21.24
CA GLN A 152 4.66 -11.04 -22.69
C GLN A 152 3.34 -11.71 -23.07
N GLY A 153 2.32 -10.90 -23.32
CA GLY A 153 1.03 -11.31 -23.86
C GLY A 153 -0.04 -10.26 -23.61
N ASP A 154 -1.16 -10.34 -24.35
CA ASP A 154 -2.30 -9.41 -24.21
C ASP A 154 -3.32 -9.87 -23.14
N ARG A 155 -2.97 -10.93 -22.39
CA ARG A 155 -3.88 -11.54 -21.42
C ARG A 155 -3.95 -10.69 -20.16
N ARG A 156 -5.18 -10.38 -19.75
CA ARG A 156 -5.47 -9.55 -18.57
C ARG A 156 -6.33 -10.34 -17.59
N TRP A 157 -6.20 -10.02 -16.30
CA TRP A 157 -6.98 -10.64 -15.24
C TRP A 157 -7.56 -9.57 -14.33
N HIS A 158 -8.80 -9.76 -13.86
CA HIS A 158 -9.45 -8.80 -12.95
C HIS A 158 -9.54 -9.36 -11.54
N THR A 159 -9.04 -8.64 -10.54
CA THR A 159 -9.17 -9.07 -9.14
C THR A 159 -10.63 -9.09 -8.70
N ARG A 160 -10.98 -10.04 -7.83
CA ARG A 160 -12.33 -10.22 -7.32
C ARG A 160 -12.34 -10.14 -5.79
N GLY A 161 -12.89 -9.05 -5.27
CA GLY A 161 -13.00 -8.80 -3.84
C GLY A 161 -11.67 -8.74 -3.11
N ARG A 162 -11.66 -9.06 -1.82
CA ARG A 162 -10.45 -9.01 -0.97
C ARG A 162 -9.42 -10.08 -1.37
N PRO A 163 -8.12 -9.87 -1.08
CA PRO A 163 -7.13 -10.93 -1.24
C PRO A 163 -7.50 -12.17 -0.40
N ILE A 164 -7.31 -13.35 -0.98
CA ILE A 164 -7.51 -14.67 -0.35
C ILE A 164 -6.60 -14.79 0.88
N ARG A 165 -5.35 -14.33 0.75
CA ARG A 165 -4.37 -14.22 1.83
C ARG A 165 -3.42 -13.07 1.55
N SER A 166 -3.18 -12.25 2.57
CA SER A 166 -1.99 -11.40 2.69
C SER A 166 -1.03 -12.10 3.66
N SER A 167 0.12 -12.59 3.19
CA SER A 167 1.11 -13.19 4.08
C SER A 167 2.12 -12.12 4.52
N LEU A 168 2.01 -11.69 5.78
CA LEU A 168 3.09 -11.00 6.49
C LEU A 168 4.04 -12.04 7.05
N SER A 169 4.93 -12.60 6.23
CA SER A 169 5.90 -13.59 6.74
C SER A 169 6.95 -12.89 7.62
N GLU A 170 6.81 -12.94 8.93
CA GLU A 170 7.79 -12.40 9.89
C GLU A 170 9.15 -13.11 9.80
N TYR A 171 9.22 -14.30 9.22
CA TYR A 171 10.40 -15.18 9.22
C TYR A 171 11.23 -15.16 7.93
N LEU A 172 10.79 -14.45 6.88
CA LEU A 172 11.56 -14.33 5.63
C LEU A 172 11.75 -12.85 5.26
N PRO A 173 12.99 -12.38 5.05
CA PRO A 173 13.31 -10.96 4.95
C PRO A 173 12.74 -10.18 3.75
N ALA A 174 11.92 -10.76 2.87
CA ALA A 174 11.58 -10.10 1.60
C ALA A 174 10.21 -10.48 0.97
N ARG A 175 9.21 -10.97 1.72
CA ARG A 175 8.00 -11.55 1.09
C ARG A 175 6.70 -11.09 1.73
N ALA A 176 6.23 -9.90 1.37
CA ALA A 176 4.79 -9.67 1.30
C ALA A 176 4.31 -10.34 0.00
N SER A 177 3.46 -11.36 0.12
CA SER A 177 2.80 -11.95 -1.04
C SER A 177 1.31 -11.94 -0.81
N GLU A 178 0.60 -11.45 -1.81
CA GLU A 178 -0.85 -11.42 -1.82
C GLU A 178 -1.35 -12.46 -2.81
N LEU A 179 -2.32 -13.25 -2.37
CA LEU A 179 -3.02 -14.19 -3.22
C LEU A 179 -4.40 -13.61 -3.51
N TRP A 180 -4.74 -13.42 -4.78
CA TRP A 180 -5.99 -12.84 -5.24
C TRP A 180 -6.81 -13.87 -6.00
N HIS A 181 -8.13 -13.82 -5.84
CA HIS A 181 -9.02 -14.39 -6.86
C HIS A 181 -8.98 -13.45 -8.05
N VAL A 182 -8.70 -13.99 -9.23
CA VAL A 182 -8.76 -13.20 -10.46
C VAL A 182 -9.62 -13.88 -11.51
N LEU A 183 -10.41 -13.09 -12.22
CA LEU A 183 -11.22 -13.51 -13.34
C LEU A 183 -10.42 -13.32 -14.62
N ASP A 184 -10.38 -14.36 -15.45
CA ASP A 184 -9.99 -14.22 -16.85
C ASP A 184 -11.21 -13.75 -17.65
N PRO A 185 -11.20 -12.53 -18.23
CA PRO A 185 -12.33 -11.97 -18.95
C PRO A 185 -12.66 -12.75 -20.22
N ASP A 186 -11.67 -13.40 -20.85
CA ASP A 186 -11.86 -14.12 -22.12
C ASP A 186 -12.49 -15.50 -21.91
N SER A 187 -12.12 -16.18 -20.81
CA SER A 187 -12.56 -17.55 -20.54
C SER A 187 -13.63 -17.66 -19.45
N GLY A 188 -13.89 -16.58 -18.69
CA GLY A 188 -14.77 -16.57 -17.53
C GLY A 188 -14.27 -17.43 -16.37
N LYS A 189 -13.05 -17.98 -16.45
CA LYS A 189 -12.48 -18.85 -15.42
C LYS A 189 -11.90 -18.01 -14.28
N VAL A 190 -12.15 -18.47 -13.05
CA VAL A 190 -11.51 -17.91 -11.86
C VAL A 190 -10.21 -18.66 -11.60
N VAL A 191 -9.11 -17.93 -11.51
CA VAL A 191 -7.79 -18.46 -11.13
C VAL A 191 -7.25 -17.69 -9.91
N ALA A 192 -6.21 -18.22 -9.27
CA ALA A 192 -5.55 -17.54 -8.17
C ALA A 192 -4.28 -16.84 -8.67
N LEU A 193 -4.20 -15.52 -8.52
CA LEU A 193 -3.01 -14.75 -8.85
C LEU A 193 -2.20 -14.51 -7.59
N LYS A 194 -0.94 -14.92 -7.60
CA LYS A 194 -0.01 -14.63 -6.51
C LYS A 194 0.88 -13.49 -6.94
N ASN A 195 0.70 -12.33 -6.33
CA ASN A 195 1.62 -11.22 -6.51
C ASN A 195 2.90 -11.53 -5.71
N ARG A 196 4.04 -11.46 -6.38
CA ARG A 196 5.36 -11.43 -5.75
C ARG A 196 5.96 -10.07 -6.07
N LEU A 197 6.28 -9.32 -5.02
CA LEU A 197 7.31 -8.29 -5.11
C LEU A 197 8.65 -9.02 -5.30
N GLU A 198 8.97 -9.41 -6.53
CA GLU A 198 10.30 -9.90 -6.89
C GLU A 198 11.12 -8.71 -7.38
N GLU A 199 12.29 -8.52 -6.75
CA GLU A 199 13.33 -7.66 -7.30
C GLU A 199 13.69 -8.17 -8.70
N ARG A 200 13.37 -7.40 -9.74
CA ARG A 200 14.15 -7.46 -10.98
C ARG A 200 15.44 -6.69 -10.72
N CYS A 201 16.47 -7.38 -10.26
CA CYS A 201 17.83 -6.91 -10.51
C CYS A 201 18.11 -7.02 -12.01
N PRO A 202 18.71 -6.01 -12.66
CA PRO A 202 19.37 -6.18 -13.94
C PRO A 202 20.55 -7.16 -13.85
#